data_AF-S4RX10-F1
#
_entry.id   AF-S4RX10-F1
#
_cell.length_a   1.000
_cell.length_b   1.000
_cell.length_c   1.000
_cell.angle_alpha   90.00
_cell.angle_beta   90.00
_cell.angle_gamma   90.00
#
_symmetry.space_group_name_H-M   'P 1'
#
loop_
_entity.id
_entity.type
_entity.pdbx_description
1 polymer ?
#
loop_
_entity_poly.entity_id
_entity_poly.type
_entity_poly.pdbx_seq_one_letter_code
_entity_poly.pdbx_strand_id
1 'polypeptide(L)'
;ETRARYDRLARDVAASLGLENHGQIGELTGTYLYSHPHTGLSGNARKTTHDALRQHRSVLWSVEQKGLRRVKRSLPFNDPKFPKQWHLQRNTHTPGMDLNVTGVWERGVTGKGVVVAVVDDGVEHTLPDLQSNYCAEGSYDLTDGDQDPRPGTGDQESRHGTRCAGEIAAVANNSLCGVGAAYDSRVAGIRLLDGPLTDHMEATAFNTHYQLNHIYSCSWGPDDDGKTVDGPHVLGQSALQRGVVGGRRGFGTIFVVASGNGGRYQDNCNYDGYANSIYTITIG
;
A
#
# COMPACT_ATOMS: atom_id res chain seq x y z
N GLU A 1 -17.65 -21.41 -42.16
CA GLU A 1 -19.11 -21.67 -42.11
C GLU A 1 -19.81 -20.47 -41.45
N THR A 2 -21.00 -20.07 -41.90
CA THR A 2 -21.69 -18.87 -41.42
C THR A 2 -22.38 -19.08 -40.06
N ARG A 3 -22.33 -18.10 -39.15
CA ARG A 3 -23.02 -18.10 -37.83
C ARG A 3 -24.47 -18.59 -37.89
N ALA A 4 -25.22 -18.15 -38.90
CA ALA A 4 -26.60 -18.57 -39.14
C ALA A 4 -26.79 -20.10 -39.34
N ARG A 5 -25.76 -20.81 -39.81
CA ARG A 5 -25.79 -22.28 -39.92
C ARG A 5 -25.66 -22.92 -38.54
N TYR A 6 -24.73 -22.46 -37.72
CA TYR A 6 -24.56 -22.98 -36.36
C TYR A 6 -25.78 -22.66 -35.49
N ASP A 7 -26.41 -21.49 -35.63
CA ASP A 7 -27.62 -21.13 -34.90
C ASP A 7 -28.82 -22.04 -35.26
N ARG A 8 -28.88 -22.51 -36.52
CA ARG A 8 -29.88 -23.52 -36.92
C ARG A 8 -29.57 -24.86 -36.29
N LEU A 9 -28.34 -25.37 -36.44
CA LEU A 9 -27.93 -26.65 -35.86
C LEU A 9 -28.12 -26.69 -34.34
N ALA A 10 -27.84 -25.59 -33.64
CA ALA A 10 -28.01 -25.48 -32.21
C ALA A 10 -29.49 -25.53 -31.78
N ARG A 11 -30.39 -24.91 -32.56
CA ARG A 11 -31.85 -25.04 -32.32
C ARG A 11 -32.34 -26.46 -32.57
N ASP A 12 -31.81 -27.12 -33.59
CA ASP A 12 -32.17 -28.51 -33.90
C ASP A 12 -31.73 -29.47 -32.78
N VAL A 13 -30.52 -29.26 -32.23
CA VAL A 13 -30.01 -30.02 -31.07
C VAL A 13 -30.89 -29.79 -29.83
N ALA A 14 -31.28 -28.54 -29.57
CA ALA A 14 -32.17 -28.22 -28.46
C ALA A 14 -33.55 -28.88 -28.60
N ALA A 15 -34.15 -28.79 -29.79
CA ALA A 15 -35.45 -29.40 -30.07
C ALA A 15 -35.40 -30.93 -30.00
N SER A 16 -34.34 -31.57 -30.50
CA SER A 16 -34.21 -33.03 -30.51
C SER A 16 -34.00 -33.62 -29.12
N LEU A 17 -33.38 -32.87 -28.20
CA LEU A 17 -33.04 -33.31 -26.85
C LEU A 17 -33.93 -32.71 -25.75
N GLY A 18 -34.91 -31.88 -26.10
CA GLY A 18 -35.79 -31.20 -25.14
C GLY A 18 -35.02 -30.23 -24.22
N LEU A 19 -34.01 -29.56 -24.76
CA LEU A 19 -33.20 -28.57 -24.06
C LEU A 19 -33.61 -27.15 -24.46
N GLU A 20 -33.36 -26.20 -23.58
CA GLU A 20 -33.44 -24.77 -23.88
C GLU A 20 -32.08 -24.30 -24.40
N ASN A 21 -32.08 -23.60 -25.54
CA ASN A 21 -30.87 -23.00 -26.12
C ASN A 21 -30.76 -21.54 -25.70
N HIS A 22 -29.69 -21.18 -24.98
CA HIS A 22 -29.39 -19.81 -24.53
C HIS A 22 -28.55 -19.02 -25.53
N GLY A 23 -28.26 -19.62 -26.69
CA GLY A 23 -27.46 -19.00 -27.74
C GLY A 23 -25.97 -19.26 -27.59
N GLN A 24 -25.20 -18.59 -28.44
CA GLN A 24 -23.75 -18.74 -28.52
C GLN A 24 -23.08 -18.19 -27.25
N ILE A 25 -22.06 -18.89 -26.76
CA ILE A 25 -21.27 -18.45 -25.61
C ILE A 25 -20.27 -17.39 -26.06
N GLY A 26 -20.65 -16.11 -25.93
CA GLY A 26 -19.82 -14.98 -26.35
C GLY A 26 -19.40 -15.08 -27.81
N GLU A 27 -18.11 -14.85 -28.09
CA GLU A 27 -17.53 -14.93 -29.44
C GLU A 27 -17.05 -16.34 -29.84
N LEU A 28 -17.35 -17.36 -29.04
CA LEU A 28 -17.00 -18.75 -29.35
C LEU A 28 -17.93 -19.29 -30.45
N THR A 29 -17.57 -19.03 -31.71
CA THR A 29 -18.34 -19.44 -32.87
C THR A 29 -18.60 -20.95 -32.86
N GLY A 30 -19.88 -21.35 -32.97
CA GLY A 30 -20.27 -22.75 -32.95
C GLY A 30 -20.40 -23.39 -31.56
N THR A 31 -20.24 -22.62 -30.48
CA THR A 31 -20.35 -23.11 -29.10
C THR A 31 -21.56 -22.51 -28.40
N TYR A 32 -22.47 -23.35 -27.89
CA TYR A 32 -23.78 -22.92 -27.38
C TYR A 32 -24.00 -23.38 -25.93
N LEU A 33 -24.76 -22.58 -25.18
CA LEU A 33 -25.19 -22.93 -23.83
C LEU A 33 -26.59 -23.52 -23.86
N TYR A 34 -26.75 -24.69 -23.24
CA TYR A 34 -28.05 -25.35 -23.08
C TYR A 34 -28.42 -25.50 -21.61
N SER A 35 -29.71 -25.44 -21.29
CA SER A 35 -30.26 -25.82 -19.99
C SER A 35 -31.45 -26.76 -20.13
N HIS A 36 -31.85 -27.36 -19.02
CA HIS A 36 -33.11 -28.05 -18.95
C HIS A 36 -34.25 -27.09 -18.59
N PRO A 37 -35.46 -27.31 -19.11
CA PRO A 37 -36.64 -26.50 -18.78
C PRO A 37 -37.03 -26.55 -17.29
N HIS A 38 -36.55 -27.55 -16.56
CA HIS A 38 -36.86 -27.77 -15.14
C HIS A 38 -35.58 -27.88 -14.31
N THR A 39 -35.56 -27.19 -13.16
CA THR A 39 -34.48 -27.26 -12.19
C THR A 39 -34.59 -28.54 -11.34
N GLY A 40 -33.47 -29.05 -10.82
CA GLY A 40 -33.49 -30.19 -9.89
C GLY A 40 -33.48 -31.59 -10.53
N LEU A 41 -32.92 -31.75 -11.72
CA LEU A 41 -32.80 -33.07 -12.36
C LEU A 41 -32.02 -34.07 -11.52
N SER A 42 -32.52 -35.32 -11.51
CA SER A 42 -31.83 -36.48 -10.96
C SER A 42 -30.50 -36.74 -11.68
N GLY A 43 -29.53 -37.35 -10.99
CA GLY A 43 -28.22 -37.67 -11.57
C GLY A 43 -28.31 -38.54 -12.83
N ASN A 44 -29.32 -39.42 -12.90
CA ASN A 44 -29.56 -40.26 -14.08
C ASN A 44 -30.01 -39.43 -15.29
N ALA A 45 -30.94 -38.48 -15.11
CA ALA A 45 -31.42 -37.64 -16.19
C ALA A 45 -30.31 -36.74 -16.78
N ARG A 46 -29.41 -36.24 -15.92
CA ARG A 46 -28.21 -35.49 -16.36
C ARG A 46 -27.28 -36.36 -17.19
N LYS A 47 -27.01 -37.59 -16.74
CA LYS A 47 -26.15 -38.54 -17.44
C LYS A 47 -26.70 -38.88 -18.82
N THR A 48 -28.00 -39.21 -18.90
CA THR A 48 -28.67 -39.52 -20.18
C THR A 48 -28.57 -38.37 -21.17
N THR A 49 -28.75 -37.13 -20.71
CA THR A 49 -28.65 -35.94 -21.57
C THR A 49 -27.23 -35.72 -22.06
N HIS A 50 -26.25 -35.89 -21.19
CA HIS A 50 -24.83 -35.75 -21.55
C HIS A 50 -24.40 -36.79 -22.58
N ASP A 51 -24.85 -38.03 -22.43
CA ASP A 51 -24.60 -39.10 -23.39
C ASP A 51 -25.30 -38.83 -24.74
N ALA A 52 -26.53 -38.32 -24.72
CA ALA A 52 -27.27 -37.95 -25.92
C ALA A 52 -26.59 -36.79 -26.69
N LEU A 53 -26.10 -35.77 -25.97
CA LEU A 53 -25.33 -34.68 -26.57
C LEU A 53 -24.04 -35.20 -27.22
N ARG A 54 -23.33 -36.14 -26.59
CA ARG A 54 -22.10 -36.74 -27.16
C ARG A 54 -22.34 -37.58 -28.42
N GLN A 55 -23.53 -38.18 -28.55
CA GLN A 55 -23.90 -39.01 -29.68
C GLN A 55 -24.59 -38.21 -30.81
N HIS A 56 -24.99 -36.97 -30.55
CA HIS A 56 -25.67 -36.14 -31.52
C HIS A 56 -24.73 -35.73 -32.66
N ARG A 57 -25.10 -36.03 -33.91
CA ARG A 57 -24.23 -35.83 -35.10
C ARG A 57 -23.76 -34.39 -35.31
N SER A 58 -24.54 -33.43 -34.84
CA SER A 58 -24.23 -31.99 -34.92
C SER A 58 -23.41 -31.45 -33.74
N VAL A 59 -23.02 -32.29 -32.77
CA VAL A 59 -22.29 -31.90 -31.57
C VAL A 59 -20.89 -32.54 -31.63
N LEU A 60 -19.86 -31.69 -31.71
CA LEU A 60 -18.47 -32.15 -31.72
C LEU A 60 -18.00 -32.54 -30.32
N TRP A 61 -18.43 -31.79 -29.30
CA TRP A 61 -18.11 -32.04 -27.90
C TRP A 61 -19.19 -31.40 -27.02
N SER A 62 -19.32 -31.92 -25.79
CA SER A 62 -20.21 -31.36 -24.77
C SER A 62 -19.56 -31.45 -23.40
N VAL A 63 -19.86 -30.47 -22.54
CA VAL A 63 -19.41 -30.45 -21.15
C VAL A 63 -20.50 -29.86 -20.25
N GLU A 64 -20.80 -30.57 -19.15
CA GLU A 64 -21.69 -30.06 -18.11
C GLU A 64 -21.03 -28.86 -17.41
N GLN A 65 -21.77 -27.75 -17.33
CA GLN A 65 -21.30 -26.58 -16.60
C GLN A 65 -21.41 -26.83 -15.10
N LYS A 66 -20.27 -26.68 -14.41
CA LYS A 66 -20.21 -26.75 -12.94
C LYS A 66 -20.00 -25.34 -12.41
N GLY A 67 -20.64 -25.01 -11.29
CA GLY A 67 -20.36 -23.78 -10.57
C GLY A 67 -18.87 -23.73 -10.22
N LEU A 68 -18.13 -22.83 -10.86
CA LEU A 68 -16.71 -22.63 -10.57
C LEU A 68 -16.59 -21.63 -9.42
N ARG A 69 -16.07 -22.08 -8.27
CA ARG A 69 -15.68 -21.17 -7.19
C ARG A 69 -14.37 -20.50 -7.57
N ARG A 70 -14.41 -19.19 -7.89
CA ARG A 70 -13.22 -18.35 -8.07
C ARG A 70 -13.05 -17.50 -6.82
N VAL A 71 -11.87 -17.54 -6.21
CA VAL A 71 -11.49 -16.66 -5.09
C VAL A 71 -10.58 -15.59 -5.66
N LYS A 72 -10.78 -14.33 -5.26
CA LYS A 72 -9.87 -13.24 -5.62
C LYS A 72 -8.49 -13.60 -5.04
N ARG A 73 -7.42 -13.50 -5.82
CA ARG A 73 -6.06 -13.69 -5.30
C ARG A 73 -5.83 -12.62 -4.23
N SER A 74 -5.81 -13.01 -2.97
CA SER A 74 -5.37 -12.12 -1.89
C SER A 74 -3.87 -11.93 -2.02
N LEU A 75 -3.35 -10.76 -1.66
CA LEU A 75 -1.93 -10.55 -1.40
C LEU A 75 -1.59 -11.29 -0.10
N PRO A 76 -1.06 -12.53 -0.14
CA PRO A 76 -0.83 -13.31 1.06
C PRO A 76 0.60 -13.00 1.50
N PHE A 77 0.77 -11.89 2.21
CA PHE A 77 2.02 -11.63 2.91
C PHE A 77 2.24 -12.75 3.93
N ASN A 78 3.45 -13.32 3.95
CA ASN A 78 3.81 -14.37 4.92
C ASN A 78 4.19 -13.78 6.30
N ASP A 79 4.12 -12.46 6.43
CA ASP A 79 4.52 -11.68 7.59
C ASP A 79 3.50 -11.85 8.74
N PRO A 80 3.92 -12.37 9.91
CA PRO A 80 3.01 -12.88 10.95
C PRO A 80 2.16 -11.81 11.64
N LYS A 81 2.53 -10.53 11.56
CA LYS A 81 1.79 -9.39 12.12
C LYS A 81 0.98 -8.64 11.06
N PHE A 82 1.11 -8.95 9.77
CA PHE A 82 0.27 -8.34 8.73
C PHE A 82 -1.24 -8.49 9.03
N PRO A 83 -1.73 -9.66 9.51
CA PRO A 83 -3.13 -9.80 9.94
C PRO A 83 -3.54 -8.96 11.16
N LYS A 84 -2.60 -8.25 11.80
CA LYS A 84 -2.86 -7.30 12.90
C LYS A 84 -2.74 -5.84 12.45
N GLN A 85 -2.20 -5.56 11.27
CA GLN A 85 -2.08 -4.21 10.71
C GLN A 85 -3.41 -3.77 10.09
N TRP A 86 -4.39 -3.54 10.96
CA TRP A 86 -5.75 -3.13 10.62
C TRP A 86 -5.81 -1.88 9.73
N HIS A 87 -4.80 -1.01 9.78
CA HIS A 87 -4.69 0.20 8.97
C HIS A 87 -4.34 -0.09 7.49
N LEU A 88 -3.75 -1.25 7.17
CA LEU A 88 -3.38 -1.64 5.80
C LEU A 88 -4.35 -2.66 5.20
N GLN A 89 -4.66 -3.71 5.97
CA GLN A 89 -5.53 -4.79 5.49
C GLN A 89 -6.98 -4.35 5.47
N ARG A 90 -7.76 -4.86 4.50
CA ARG A 90 -9.21 -4.66 4.48
C ARG A 90 -9.82 -5.22 5.76
N ASN A 91 -10.16 -4.35 6.68
CA ASN A 91 -10.64 -4.75 8.00
C ASN A 91 -12.02 -5.42 7.87
N THR A 92 -12.13 -6.70 8.24
CA THR A 92 -13.39 -7.44 8.15
C THR A 92 -14.37 -7.10 9.28
N HIS A 93 -13.89 -6.52 10.38
CA HIS A 93 -14.71 -6.14 11.53
C HIS A 93 -15.33 -4.75 11.35
N THR A 94 -14.58 -3.82 10.76
CA THR A 94 -15.05 -2.46 10.41
C THR A 94 -14.67 -2.16 8.96
N PRO A 95 -15.45 -2.64 7.97
CA PRO A 95 -15.16 -2.44 6.56
C PRO A 95 -15.01 -0.95 6.21
N GLY A 96 -13.92 -0.59 5.52
CA GLY A 96 -13.65 0.78 5.09
C GLY A 96 -12.90 1.65 6.10
N MET A 97 -12.64 1.15 7.31
CA MET A 97 -11.77 1.81 8.30
C MET A 97 -10.32 1.34 8.15
N ASP A 98 -9.77 1.54 6.95
CA ASP A 98 -8.40 1.21 6.55
C ASP A 98 -7.94 2.20 5.46
N LEU A 99 -6.64 2.21 5.13
CA LEU A 99 -6.07 3.11 4.12
C LEU A 99 -6.41 2.71 2.67
N ASN A 100 -7.14 1.61 2.45
CA ASN A 100 -7.45 1.06 1.14
C ASN A 100 -6.20 0.82 0.25
N VAL A 101 -5.05 0.54 0.87
CA VAL A 101 -3.76 0.38 0.16
C VAL A 101 -3.66 -0.94 -0.61
N THR A 102 -4.41 -1.97 -0.20
CA THR A 102 -4.38 -3.29 -0.86
C THR A 102 -4.76 -3.21 -2.35
N GLY A 103 -5.70 -2.35 -2.74
CA GLY A 103 -6.05 -2.13 -4.14
C GLY A 103 -4.94 -1.43 -4.95
N VAL A 104 -4.09 -0.65 -4.29
CA VAL A 104 -2.90 -0.01 -4.89
C VAL A 104 -1.82 -1.06 -5.13
N TRP A 105 -1.58 -1.93 -4.16
CA TRP A 105 -0.64 -3.06 -4.28
C TRP A 105 -1.07 -4.09 -5.34
N GLU A 106 -2.37 -4.39 -5.45
CA GLU A 106 -2.92 -5.26 -6.51
C GLU A 106 -2.63 -4.72 -7.94
N ARG A 107 -2.38 -3.41 -8.07
CA ARG A 107 -1.99 -2.75 -9.32
C ARG A 107 -0.46 -2.67 -9.52
N GLY A 108 0.32 -3.26 -8.63
CA GLY A 108 1.78 -3.28 -8.69
C GLY A 108 2.45 -1.97 -8.24
N VAL A 109 1.75 -1.11 -7.51
CA VAL A 109 2.31 0.14 -6.96
C VAL A 109 2.68 -0.10 -5.51
N THR A 110 3.99 -0.19 -5.23
CA THR A 110 4.55 -0.65 -3.94
C THR A 110 5.56 0.30 -3.32
N GLY A 111 5.77 1.47 -3.94
CA GLY A 111 6.76 2.47 -3.53
C GLY A 111 8.13 2.34 -4.19
N LYS A 112 8.34 1.32 -5.05
CA LYS A 112 9.60 1.09 -5.74
C LYS A 112 10.14 2.34 -6.45
N GLY A 113 11.40 2.67 -6.17
CA GLY A 113 12.11 3.82 -6.75
C GLY A 113 11.93 5.13 -5.98
N VAL A 114 11.11 5.15 -4.91
CA VAL A 114 10.97 6.29 -4.01
C VAL A 114 11.88 6.08 -2.79
N VAL A 115 12.46 7.17 -2.29
CA VAL A 115 13.25 7.22 -1.06
C VAL A 115 12.53 8.14 -0.08
N VAL A 116 12.23 7.64 1.11
CA VAL A 116 11.60 8.39 2.20
C VAL A 116 12.61 8.54 3.34
N ALA A 117 12.90 9.76 3.77
CA ALA A 117 13.72 10.03 4.94
C ALA A 117 12.84 10.16 6.18
N VAL A 118 13.19 9.44 7.24
CA VAL A 118 12.63 9.60 8.58
C VAL A 118 13.56 10.53 9.35
N VAL A 119 13.06 11.71 9.72
CA VAL A 119 13.81 12.76 10.43
C VAL A 119 13.43 12.69 11.89
N ASP A 120 14.24 12.04 12.72
CA ASP A 120 13.81 11.59 14.05
C ASP A 120 15.00 11.28 15.00
N ASP A 121 14.77 10.43 16.01
CA ASP A 121 15.75 9.93 16.97
C ASP A 121 16.73 8.88 16.40
N GLY A 122 16.48 8.39 15.18
CA GLY A 122 17.33 7.45 14.48
C GLY A 122 16.56 6.26 13.90
N VAL A 123 17.23 5.51 13.01
CA VAL A 123 16.66 4.33 12.35
C VAL A 123 17.63 3.17 12.53
N GLU A 124 17.19 2.12 13.23
CA GLU A 124 17.94 0.87 13.36
C GLU A 124 17.88 0.09 12.04
N HIS A 125 18.67 0.55 11.09
CA HIS A 125 18.71 0.02 9.73
C HIS A 125 19.22 -1.41 9.63
N THR A 126 19.86 -1.93 10.69
CA THR A 126 20.33 -3.32 10.73
C THR A 126 19.22 -4.32 11.04
N LEU A 127 18.01 -3.86 11.43
CA LEU A 127 16.87 -4.75 11.60
C LEU A 127 16.57 -5.51 10.30
N PRO A 128 16.39 -6.84 10.35
CA PRO A 128 16.09 -7.62 9.14
C PRO A 128 14.83 -7.17 8.40
N ASP A 129 13.91 -6.51 9.11
CA ASP A 129 12.66 -5.98 8.55
C ASP A 129 12.81 -4.61 7.88
N LEU A 130 14.00 -4.01 7.90
CA LEU A 130 14.32 -2.72 7.28
C LEU A 130 15.56 -2.78 6.38
N GLN A 131 16.51 -3.67 6.70
CA GLN A 131 17.85 -3.70 6.11
C GLN A 131 17.87 -3.73 4.58
N SER A 132 17.00 -4.51 3.94
CA SER A 132 16.97 -4.58 2.48
C SER A 132 16.43 -3.31 1.82
N ASN A 133 15.63 -2.52 2.54
CA ASN A 133 15.06 -1.25 2.08
C ASN A 133 15.85 -0.02 2.54
N TYR A 134 16.83 -0.16 3.43
CA TYR A 134 17.63 0.95 3.94
C TYR A 134 18.40 1.72 2.84
N CYS A 135 18.35 3.05 2.87
CA CYS A 135 19.09 3.95 1.99
C CYS A 135 20.22 4.66 2.74
N ALA A 136 21.42 4.07 2.74
CA ALA A 136 22.59 4.70 3.34
C ALA A 136 22.93 6.06 2.71
N GLU A 137 22.85 6.18 1.38
CA GLU A 137 23.15 7.44 0.66
C GLU A 137 22.20 8.60 1.04
N GLY A 138 20.98 8.30 1.47
CA GLY A 138 20.01 9.30 1.89
C GLY A 138 20.07 9.61 3.39
N SER A 139 20.90 8.90 4.16
CA SER A 139 20.91 8.93 5.62
C SER A 139 22.05 9.75 6.18
N TYR A 140 21.89 10.26 7.40
CA TYR A 140 22.93 10.99 8.11
C TYR A 140 22.63 11.09 9.61
N ASP A 141 23.66 11.10 10.43
CA ASP A 141 23.57 11.39 11.86
C ASP A 141 24.05 12.82 12.14
N LEU A 142 23.10 13.72 12.46
CA LEU A 142 23.41 15.10 12.84
C LEU A 142 23.80 15.24 14.30
N THR A 143 23.46 14.27 15.14
CA THR A 143 23.81 14.25 16.57
C THR A 143 25.29 13.93 16.75
N ASP A 144 25.77 12.83 16.14
CA ASP A 144 27.15 12.37 16.27
C ASP A 144 28.04 12.81 15.09
N GLY A 145 27.44 13.33 14.00
CA GLY A 145 28.16 13.93 12.88
C GLY A 145 28.74 12.91 11.90
N ASP A 146 28.10 11.76 11.72
CA ASP A 146 28.54 10.69 10.83
C ASP A 146 27.42 10.15 9.90
N GLN A 147 27.67 9.04 9.22
CA GLN A 147 26.78 8.46 8.20
C GLN A 147 25.83 7.39 8.76
N ASP A 148 25.91 7.07 10.05
CA ASP A 148 25.22 5.96 10.66
C ASP A 148 24.08 6.44 11.56
N PRO A 149 22.84 6.53 11.06
CA PRO A 149 21.72 7.14 11.77
C PRO A 149 21.14 6.21 12.85
N ARG A 150 21.90 5.24 13.36
CA ARG A 150 21.39 4.29 14.35
C ARG A 150 21.02 5.02 15.63
N PRO A 151 19.95 4.61 16.31
CA PRO A 151 19.57 5.23 17.58
C PRO A 151 20.68 5.07 18.62
N GLY A 152 20.79 6.04 19.53
CA GLY A 152 21.76 5.96 20.62
C GLY A 152 21.54 4.74 21.52
N THR A 153 22.63 4.15 22.03
CA THR A 153 22.56 2.91 22.85
C THR A 153 21.98 3.09 24.26
N GLY A 154 21.59 4.31 24.64
CA GLY A 154 21.32 4.69 26.02
C GLY A 154 19.86 4.69 26.45
N ASP A 155 18.92 5.03 25.56
CA ASP A 155 17.55 5.35 25.96
C ASP A 155 16.48 4.48 25.29
N GLN A 156 15.50 4.09 26.10
CA GLN A 156 14.28 3.43 25.62
C GLN A 156 13.43 4.35 24.73
N GLU A 157 13.74 5.64 24.71
CA GLU A 157 13.08 6.70 23.96
C GLU A 157 13.53 6.75 22.50
N SER A 158 14.78 6.38 22.16
CA SER A 158 15.33 6.37 20.80
C SER A 158 14.84 5.18 19.95
N ARG A 159 13.52 5.02 19.84
CA ARG A 159 12.86 3.94 19.07
C ARG A 159 11.83 4.47 18.09
N HIS A 160 11.55 5.77 18.14
CA HIS A 160 10.45 6.39 17.45
C HIS A 160 10.68 6.37 15.93
N GLY A 161 11.84 6.84 15.46
CA GLY A 161 12.20 6.82 14.05
C GLY A 161 12.23 5.41 13.45
N THR A 162 12.69 4.42 14.20
CA THR A 162 12.67 3.01 13.75
C THR A 162 11.24 2.47 13.57
N ARG A 163 10.30 2.87 14.44
CA ARG A 163 8.88 2.49 14.28
C ARG A 163 8.26 3.15 13.06
N CYS A 164 8.47 4.45 12.89
CA CYS A 164 7.98 5.20 11.72
C CYS A 164 8.56 4.65 10.41
N ALA A 165 9.85 4.30 10.39
CA ALA A 165 10.49 3.65 9.24
C ALA A 165 9.81 2.33 8.87
N GLY A 166 9.41 1.53 9.86
CA GLY A 166 8.67 0.28 9.65
C GLY A 166 7.28 0.49 9.04
N GLU A 167 6.56 1.51 9.48
CA GLU A 167 5.25 1.86 8.91
C GLU A 167 5.36 2.22 7.43
N ILE A 168 6.45 2.87 7.03
CA ILE A 168 6.71 3.27 5.65
C ILE A 168 7.18 2.08 4.80
N ALA A 169 8.24 1.40 5.22
CA ALA A 169 9.03 0.52 4.35
C ALA A 169 9.47 -0.81 5.01
N ALA A 170 8.75 -1.30 6.03
CA ALA A 170 8.98 -2.67 6.50
C ALA A 170 8.85 -3.67 5.34
N VAL A 171 9.79 -4.62 5.30
CA VAL A 171 10.01 -5.51 4.16
C VAL A 171 8.88 -6.53 4.08
N ALA A 172 8.24 -6.63 2.92
CA ALA A 172 7.21 -7.62 2.69
C ALA A 172 7.76 -9.03 2.42
N ASN A 173 7.00 -10.05 2.81
CA ASN A 173 7.23 -11.47 2.53
C ASN A 173 8.53 -12.04 3.11
N ASN A 174 9.04 -11.48 4.21
CA ASN A 174 10.27 -11.96 4.86
C ASN A 174 9.98 -12.84 6.11
N SER A 175 8.71 -13.10 6.41
CA SER A 175 8.23 -13.88 7.57
C SER A 175 8.55 -13.23 8.93
N LEU A 176 8.82 -11.93 8.95
CA LEU A 176 9.06 -11.14 10.14
C LEU A 176 7.97 -10.07 10.27
N CYS A 177 7.76 -9.62 11.51
CA CYS A 177 6.84 -8.54 11.87
C CYS A 177 5.65 -8.35 10.91
N GLY A 178 5.53 -7.20 10.26
CA GLY A 178 4.45 -6.83 9.36
C GLY A 178 4.99 -6.30 8.04
N VAL A 179 4.24 -5.41 7.38
CA VAL A 179 4.56 -4.87 6.05
C VAL A 179 4.43 -3.34 6.07
N GLY A 180 5.36 -2.63 5.43
CA GLY A 180 5.27 -1.19 5.25
C GLY A 180 4.22 -0.80 4.20
N ALA A 181 3.64 0.40 4.31
CA ALA A 181 2.68 0.91 3.32
C ALA A 181 3.28 0.94 1.89
N ALA A 182 4.58 1.23 1.81
CA ALA A 182 5.40 1.28 0.60
C ALA A 182 6.59 0.31 0.72
N TYR A 183 6.30 -0.98 0.90
CA TYR A 183 7.29 -2.02 1.22
C TYR A 183 8.40 -2.28 0.19
N ASP A 184 8.35 -1.70 -1.02
CA ASP A 184 9.46 -1.72 -1.99
C ASP A 184 10.16 -0.34 -2.13
N SER A 185 9.72 0.66 -1.36
CA SER A 185 10.44 1.94 -1.25
C SER A 185 11.74 1.78 -0.48
N ARG A 186 12.60 2.78 -0.58
CA ARG A 186 13.78 2.89 0.26
C ARG A 186 13.50 3.81 1.44
N VAL A 187 14.08 3.51 2.60
CA VAL A 187 13.97 4.36 3.79
C VAL A 187 15.35 4.83 4.23
N ALA A 188 15.50 6.14 4.42
CA ALA A 188 16.68 6.78 5.00
C ALA A 188 16.39 7.23 6.43
N GLY A 189 17.42 7.31 7.26
CA GLY A 189 17.34 7.89 8.61
C GLY A 189 18.14 9.19 8.69
N ILE A 190 17.53 10.25 9.20
CA ILE A 190 18.21 11.49 9.57
C ILE A 190 18.04 11.65 11.07
N ARG A 191 19.10 11.35 11.83
CA ARG A 191 19.09 11.38 13.31
C ARG A 191 19.42 12.80 13.79
N LEU A 192 18.53 13.40 14.59
CA LEU A 192 18.73 14.74 15.16
C LEU A 192 18.07 14.98 16.54
N LEU A 193 17.18 14.10 16.99
CA LEU A 193 16.40 14.30 18.23
C LEU A 193 17.05 13.72 19.49
N ASP A 194 18.18 13.03 19.35
CA ASP A 194 18.94 12.43 20.47
C ASP A 194 19.91 13.45 21.13
N GLY A 195 19.51 14.71 21.29
CA GLY A 195 20.36 15.76 21.86
C GLY A 195 19.80 17.18 21.72
N PRO A 196 20.58 18.21 22.10
CA PRO A 196 20.17 19.61 21.93
C PRO A 196 19.90 19.93 20.46
N LEU A 197 18.66 20.32 20.15
CA LEU A 197 18.25 20.73 18.82
C LEU A 197 18.50 22.23 18.62
N THR A 198 18.95 22.60 17.43
CA THR A 198 19.18 24.00 17.06
C THR A 198 18.67 24.26 15.63
N ASP A 199 18.35 25.52 15.32
CA ASP A 199 17.80 25.93 14.01
C ASP A 199 18.68 25.48 12.82
N HIS A 200 20.00 25.52 12.97
CA HIS A 200 20.91 25.07 11.89
C HIS A 200 20.85 23.54 11.66
N MET A 201 20.59 22.75 12.72
CA MET A 201 20.45 21.30 12.61
C MET A 201 19.14 20.95 11.91
N GLU A 202 18.03 21.60 12.26
CA GLU A 202 16.74 21.46 11.56
C GLU A 202 16.88 21.83 10.08
N ALA A 203 17.51 22.97 9.80
CA ALA A 203 17.74 23.43 8.43
C ALA A 203 18.60 22.46 7.60
N THR A 204 19.59 21.83 8.25
CA THR A 204 20.42 20.80 7.63
C THR A 204 19.57 19.56 7.37
N ALA A 205 18.84 19.07 8.37
CA ALA A 205 17.98 17.90 8.27
C ALA A 205 16.98 17.97 7.11
N PHE A 206 16.30 19.11 6.94
CA PHE A 206 15.32 19.28 5.85
C PHE A 206 15.94 19.31 4.44
N ASN A 207 17.25 19.48 4.31
CA ASN A 207 17.95 19.54 3.01
C ASN A 207 18.95 18.40 2.76
N THR A 208 19.31 17.62 3.79
CA THR A 208 20.22 16.48 3.69
C THR A 208 19.77 15.53 2.60
N HIS A 209 20.54 15.45 1.51
CA HIS A 209 20.24 14.62 0.34
C HIS A 209 18.87 14.88 -0.34
N TYR A 210 18.32 16.09 -0.26
CA TYR A 210 17.02 16.52 -0.86
C TYR A 210 16.84 16.31 -2.39
N GLN A 211 17.89 15.92 -3.11
CA GLN A 211 17.78 15.51 -4.52
C GLN A 211 17.46 14.02 -4.67
N LEU A 212 17.84 13.22 -3.66
CA LEU A 212 17.65 11.77 -3.57
C LEU A 212 16.44 11.45 -2.68
N ASN A 213 16.37 12.04 -1.51
CA ASN A 213 15.25 11.90 -0.57
C ASN A 213 14.04 12.63 -1.15
N HIS A 214 12.99 11.87 -1.44
CA HIS A 214 11.81 12.40 -2.10
C HIS A 214 10.82 12.99 -1.09
N ILE A 215 10.69 12.31 0.05
CA ILE A 215 9.74 12.61 1.10
C ILE A 215 10.50 12.64 2.43
N TYR A 216 10.19 13.61 3.28
CA TYR A 216 10.72 13.72 4.64
C TYR A 216 9.53 13.58 5.58
N SER A 217 9.57 12.58 6.44
CA SER A 217 8.56 12.30 7.46
C SER A 217 9.09 12.80 8.80
N CYS A 218 8.40 13.77 9.39
CA CYS A 218 8.77 14.40 10.65
C CYS A 218 7.59 14.27 11.62
N SER A 219 7.77 13.53 12.71
CA SER A 219 6.73 13.28 13.70
C SER A 219 7.08 13.94 15.04
N TRP A 220 7.52 15.20 14.96
CA TRP A 220 7.97 16.05 16.06
C TRP A 220 7.62 17.51 15.78
N GLY A 221 7.66 18.33 16.82
CA GLY A 221 7.32 19.75 16.81
C GLY A 221 7.55 20.36 18.19
N PRO A 222 7.00 21.55 18.47
CA PRO A 222 7.01 22.16 19.80
C PRO A 222 6.28 21.30 20.84
N ASP A 223 6.39 21.67 22.11
CA ASP A 223 5.65 21.01 23.19
C ASP A 223 4.13 21.11 22.99
N ASP A 224 3.48 19.94 22.94
CA ASP A 224 2.04 19.75 22.80
C ASP A 224 1.25 20.08 24.10
N ASP A 225 1.56 21.18 24.78
CA ASP A 225 1.05 21.49 26.13
C ASP A 225 -0.15 22.46 26.16
N GLY A 226 -0.60 22.91 24.98
CA GLY A 226 -1.69 23.87 24.81
C GLY A 226 -1.33 25.32 25.20
N LYS A 227 -0.04 25.61 25.38
CA LYS A 227 0.46 26.95 25.79
C LYS A 227 1.64 27.42 24.94
N THR A 228 2.33 26.49 24.29
CA THR A 228 3.49 26.77 23.46
C THR A 228 3.08 27.31 22.09
N VAL A 229 3.81 28.32 21.62
CA VAL A 229 3.70 28.84 20.26
C VAL A 229 5.12 28.94 19.72
N ASP A 230 5.47 28.04 18.82
CA ASP A 230 6.80 27.97 18.22
C ASP A 230 6.73 27.28 16.86
N GLY A 231 7.85 27.23 16.13
CA GLY A 231 7.92 26.59 14.83
C GLY A 231 9.32 26.65 14.25
N PRO A 232 9.51 26.46 12.94
CA PRO A 232 10.82 26.60 12.33
C PRO A 232 11.32 28.03 12.48
N HIS A 233 12.58 28.18 12.90
CA HIS A 233 13.27 29.47 13.00
C HIS A 233 13.80 29.87 11.60
N VAL A 234 14.63 30.91 11.50
CA VAL A 234 14.98 31.54 10.21
C VAL A 234 15.63 30.55 9.25
N LEU A 235 16.53 29.69 9.73
CA LEU A 235 17.21 28.71 8.89
C LEU A 235 16.26 27.56 8.53
N GLY A 236 15.50 27.04 9.49
CA GLY A 236 14.49 25.99 9.27
C GLY A 236 13.44 26.40 8.23
N GLN A 237 12.93 27.64 8.30
CA GLN A 237 11.99 28.17 7.30
C GLN A 237 12.63 28.29 5.90
N SER A 238 13.85 28.81 5.85
CA SER A 238 14.62 28.92 4.60
C SER A 238 14.88 27.54 3.99
N ALA A 239 15.13 26.54 4.82
CA ALA A 239 15.36 25.17 4.42
C ALA A 239 14.10 24.50 3.88
N LEU A 240 12.96 24.63 4.54
CA LEU A 240 11.67 24.14 4.02
C LEU A 240 11.35 24.76 2.65
N GLN A 241 11.49 26.08 2.53
CA GLN A 241 11.28 26.79 1.26
C GLN A 241 12.25 26.28 0.19
N ARG A 242 13.53 26.11 0.53
CA ARG A 242 14.54 25.59 -0.41
C ARG A 242 14.22 24.16 -0.85
N GLY A 243 13.74 23.31 0.06
CA GLY A 243 13.31 21.96 -0.21
C GLY A 243 12.17 21.91 -1.23
N VAL A 244 11.09 22.66 -1.02
CA VAL A 244 9.94 22.65 -1.93
C VAL A 244 10.22 23.31 -3.29
N VAL A 245 11.20 24.21 -3.38
CA VAL A 245 11.57 24.86 -4.65
C VAL A 245 12.61 24.05 -5.43
N GLY A 246 13.64 23.53 -4.75
CA GLY A 246 14.82 22.96 -5.39
C GLY A 246 14.95 21.45 -5.27
N GLY A 247 14.30 20.84 -4.29
CA GLY A 247 14.35 19.41 -4.03
C GLY A 247 13.79 18.59 -5.19
N ARG A 248 14.16 17.31 -5.24
CA ARG A 248 13.75 16.38 -6.31
C ARG A 248 13.92 16.98 -7.72
N ARG A 249 15.09 17.55 -8.00
CA ARG A 249 15.45 18.17 -9.29
C ARG A 249 14.46 19.26 -9.75
N GLY A 250 13.93 20.02 -8.79
CA GLY A 250 12.97 21.10 -9.04
C GLY A 250 11.49 20.69 -8.99
N PHE A 251 11.17 19.42 -8.70
CA PHE A 251 9.78 19.00 -8.44
C PHE A 251 9.31 19.32 -7.02
N GLY A 252 10.23 19.70 -6.13
CA GLY A 252 9.96 20.03 -4.74
C GLY A 252 9.94 18.82 -3.83
N THR A 253 10.69 18.91 -2.73
CA THR A 253 10.63 17.96 -1.61
C THR A 253 9.23 17.94 -1.01
N ILE A 254 8.77 16.75 -0.60
CA ILE A 254 7.50 16.59 0.13
C ILE A 254 7.84 16.46 1.62
N PHE A 255 7.39 17.42 2.42
CA PHE A 255 7.50 17.34 3.88
C PHE A 255 6.15 16.88 4.45
N VAL A 256 6.14 15.81 5.23
CA VAL A 256 4.96 15.30 5.94
C VAL A 256 5.21 15.48 7.42
N VAL A 257 4.27 16.15 8.10
CA VAL A 257 4.37 16.44 9.53
C VAL A 257 3.14 15.91 10.28
N ALA A 258 3.36 15.37 11.48
CA ALA A 258 2.25 15.06 12.38
C ALA A 258 1.65 16.35 12.95
N SER A 259 0.34 16.40 13.19
CA SER A 259 -0.34 17.60 13.70
C SER A 259 -0.10 17.90 15.18
N GLY A 260 0.60 17.03 15.90
CA GLY A 260 0.75 17.08 17.36
C GLY A 260 -0.27 16.22 18.13
N ASN A 261 0.07 15.92 19.38
CA ASN A 261 -0.67 15.05 20.30
C ASN A 261 -1.37 15.83 21.44
N GLY A 262 -1.39 17.16 21.37
CA GLY A 262 -1.87 18.06 22.42
C GLY A 262 -3.39 18.13 22.65
N GLY A 263 -4.20 17.32 21.96
CA GLY A 263 -5.67 17.42 22.00
C GLY A 263 -6.29 17.34 23.41
N ARG A 264 -5.68 16.59 24.33
CA ARG A 264 -6.12 16.52 25.74
C ARG A 264 -5.87 17.81 26.53
N TYR A 265 -4.96 18.66 26.06
CA TYR A 265 -4.60 19.94 26.65
C TYR A 265 -5.29 21.12 25.95
N GLN A 266 -6.24 20.85 25.05
CA GLN A 266 -6.91 21.85 24.22
C GLN A 266 -5.95 22.61 23.30
N ASP A 267 -4.87 21.95 22.89
CA ASP A 267 -3.91 22.51 21.95
C ASP A 267 -4.53 22.67 20.54
N ASN A 268 -3.93 23.54 19.74
CA ASN A 268 -4.32 23.76 18.36
C ASN A 268 -3.07 23.83 17.48
N CYS A 269 -3.01 22.96 16.47
CA CYS A 269 -1.87 22.84 15.58
C CYS A 269 -1.55 24.09 14.74
N ASN A 270 -2.41 25.13 14.73
CA ASN A 270 -2.02 26.43 14.16
C ASN A 270 -0.93 27.16 14.97
N TYR A 271 -0.74 26.78 16.24
CA TYR A 271 0.33 27.32 17.10
C TYR A 271 1.67 26.58 16.94
N ASP A 272 1.66 25.46 16.21
CA ASP A 272 2.86 24.78 15.73
C ASP A 272 3.17 25.27 14.31
N GLY A 273 4.25 26.02 14.15
CA GLY A 273 4.68 26.56 12.86
C GLY A 273 5.18 25.51 11.87
N TYR A 274 5.49 24.28 12.30
CA TYR A 274 5.76 23.16 11.38
C TYR A 274 4.46 22.63 10.79
N ALA A 275 3.46 22.38 11.64
CA ALA A 275 2.14 21.90 11.24
C ALA A 275 1.32 22.95 10.48
N ASN A 276 1.54 24.24 10.73
CA ASN A 276 0.84 25.35 10.06
C ASN A 276 1.60 25.89 8.83
N SER A 277 2.74 25.30 8.47
CA SER A 277 3.53 25.74 7.32
C SER A 277 2.84 25.36 6.00
N ILE A 278 2.83 26.29 5.04
CA ILE A 278 2.37 25.97 3.67
C ILE A 278 3.30 25.01 2.91
N TYR A 279 4.51 24.76 3.45
CA TYR A 279 5.50 23.88 2.85
C TYR A 279 5.39 22.43 3.33
N THR A 280 4.54 22.17 4.32
CA THR A 280 4.35 20.85 4.91
C THR A 280 2.94 20.32 4.62
N ILE A 281 2.82 18.99 4.60
CA ILE A 281 1.55 18.28 4.55
C ILE A 281 1.29 17.74 5.95
N THR A 282 0.38 18.39 6.66
CA THR A 282 0.04 18.04 8.04
C THR A 282 -1.00 16.94 8.09
N ILE A 283 -0.74 15.89 8.87
CA ILE A 283 -1.60 14.71 9.06
C ILE A 283 -1.96 14.58 10.55
N GLY A 284 -3.23 14.36 10.85
CA GLY A 284 -3.77 14.16 12.21
C GLY A 284 -4.62 12.90 12.35
#